data_AF-A0A8X7UEL5-F1
#
_entry.id   AF-A0A8X7UEL5-F1
#
_cell.length_a   1.000
_cell.length_b   1.000
_cell.length_c   1.000
_cell.angle_alpha   90.00
_cell.angle_beta   90.00
_cell.angle_gamma   90.00
#
_symmetry.space_group_name_H-M   'P 1'
#
loop_
_entity.id
_entity.type
_entity.pdbx_description
1 polymer ?
#
loop_
_entity_poly.entity_id
_entity_poly.type
_entity_poly.pdbx_seq_one_letter_code
_entity_poly.pdbx_strand_id
1 'polypeptide(L)'
;MHYIRSTIERYKKASDNTNTHSVQEINAAYYQQESAKLRQQIQTIQNSNRHLMGDSLSALSVKELKQVENRLEKAISRIRSKNHELLLAEIENLQKREIELDNESVYLRTKQKWRGFNSTTIKMVSGTEMTAIEVLASRNYFAHSIMTTGSGSGAGHGCSYSDPDKKIHLG
;
A
#
# COMPACT_ATOMS: atom_id res chain seq x y z
N MET A 1 -14.81 -95.08 -10.50
CA MET A 1 -15.45 -93.75 -10.49
C MET A 1 -15.32 -92.97 -9.17
N HIS A 2 -15.35 -93.60 -7.99
CA HIS A 2 -15.29 -92.89 -6.69
C HIS A 2 -13.96 -92.16 -6.38
N TYR A 3 -12.83 -92.75 -6.78
CA TYR A 3 -11.50 -92.21 -6.49
C TYR A 3 -11.21 -90.86 -7.17
N ILE A 4 -11.66 -90.71 -8.42
CA ILE A 4 -11.49 -89.48 -9.20
C ILE A 4 -12.31 -88.34 -8.56
N ARG A 5 -13.56 -88.62 -8.17
CA ARG A 5 -14.45 -87.64 -7.52
C ARG A 5 -13.87 -87.13 -6.19
N SER A 6 -13.35 -88.05 -5.38
CA SER A 6 -12.72 -87.72 -4.09
C SER A 6 -11.42 -86.93 -4.26
N THR A 7 -10.65 -87.20 -5.32
CA THR A 7 -9.45 -86.42 -5.65
C THR A 7 -9.80 -85.01 -6.13
N ILE A 8 -10.85 -84.85 -6.96
CA ILE A 8 -11.34 -83.53 -7.40
C ILE A 8 -11.84 -82.69 -6.22
N GLU A 9 -12.58 -83.29 -5.28
CA GLU A 9 -13.03 -82.59 -4.06
C GLU A 9 -11.87 -82.11 -3.19
N ARG A 10 -10.83 -82.94 -3.01
CA ARG A 10 -9.62 -82.53 -2.27
C ARG A 10 -8.91 -81.36 -2.95
N TYR A 11 -8.82 -81.36 -4.27
CA TYR A 11 -8.20 -80.25 -5.02
C TYR A 11 -9.03 -78.97 -4.95
N LYS A 12 -10.36 -79.03 -5.10
CA LYS A 12 -11.24 -77.87 -4.92
C LYS A 12 -11.12 -77.28 -3.52
N LYS A 13 -11.18 -78.12 -2.49
CA LYS A 13 -11.06 -77.69 -1.09
C LYS A 13 -9.67 -77.09 -0.77
N ALA A 14 -8.61 -77.61 -1.40
CA ALA A 14 -7.27 -77.03 -1.26
C ALA A 14 -7.13 -75.69 -2.00
N SER A 15 -7.80 -75.54 -3.15
CA SER A 15 -7.83 -74.29 -3.93
C SER A 15 -8.66 -73.20 -3.26
N ASP A 16 -9.79 -73.54 -2.62
CA ASP A 16 -10.61 -72.58 -1.88
C ASP A 16 -9.93 -72.16 -0.56
N ASN A 17 -9.00 -72.98 -0.06
CA ASN A 17 -8.21 -72.71 1.15
C ASN A 17 -6.96 -71.86 0.87
N THR A 18 -6.57 -71.61 -0.38
CA THR A 18 -5.57 -70.57 -0.66
C THR A 18 -6.25 -69.23 -0.47
N ASN A 19 -5.92 -68.56 0.63
CA ASN A 19 -6.42 -67.24 1.01
C ASN A 19 -5.91 -66.17 0.02
N THR A 20 -6.37 -66.23 -1.23
CA THR A 20 -6.06 -65.24 -2.26
C THR A 20 -7.17 -64.20 -2.21
N HIS A 21 -7.02 -63.22 -1.31
CA HIS A 21 -7.81 -62.00 -1.41
C HIS A 21 -7.68 -61.44 -2.82
N SER A 22 -8.80 -61.11 -3.45
CA SER A 22 -8.76 -60.48 -4.76
C SER A 22 -7.98 -59.17 -4.67
N VAL A 23 -7.36 -58.73 -5.77
CA VAL A 23 -6.68 -57.43 -5.82
C VAL A 23 -7.62 -56.29 -5.38
N GLN A 24 -8.92 -56.43 -5.65
CA GLN A 24 -9.95 -55.49 -5.20
C GLN A 24 -10.13 -55.48 -3.68
N GLU A 25 -10.14 -56.64 -3.02
CA GLU A 25 -10.22 -56.76 -1.56
C GLU A 25 -8.97 -56.18 -0.87
N ILE A 26 -7.79 -56.47 -1.41
CA ILE A 26 -6.52 -55.93 -0.89
C ILE A 26 -6.53 -54.40 -0.99
N ASN A 27 -6.95 -53.86 -2.14
CA ASN A 27 -7.05 -52.41 -2.35
C ASN A 27 -8.10 -51.77 -1.42
N ALA A 28 -9.25 -52.40 -1.24
CA ALA A 28 -10.29 -51.92 -0.33
C ALA A 28 -9.79 -51.87 1.12
N ALA A 29 -9.11 -52.92 1.58
CA ALA A 29 -8.51 -52.97 2.92
C ALA A 29 -7.42 -51.89 3.11
N TYR A 30 -6.59 -51.67 2.08
CA TYR A 30 -5.58 -50.60 2.08
C TYR A 30 -6.21 -49.21 2.25
N TYR A 31 -7.22 -48.86 1.45
CA TYR A 31 -7.88 -47.56 1.57
C TYR A 31 -8.64 -47.41 2.89
N GLN A 32 -9.22 -48.51 3.41
CA GLN A 32 -9.84 -48.49 4.73
C GLN A 32 -8.81 -48.17 5.81
N GLN A 33 -7.64 -48.80 5.77
CA GLN A 33 -6.54 -48.54 6.70
C GLN A 33 -6.03 -47.09 6.59
N GLU A 34 -5.80 -46.59 5.37
CA GLU A 34 -5.32 -45.22 5.17
C GLU A 34 -6.35 -44.20 5.66
N SER A 35 -7.63 -44.44 5.40
CA SER A 35 -8.70 -43.58 5.90
C SER A 35 -8.78 -43.58 7.44
N ALA A 36 -8.51 -44.72 8.09
CA ALA A 36 -8.50 -44.81 9.56
C ALA A 36 -7.32 -44.02 10.14
N LYS A 37 -6.15 -44.11 9.52
CA LYS A 37 -4.96 -43.34 9.89
C LYS A 37 -5.20 -41.83 9.77
N LEU A 38 -5.80 -41.38 8.67
CA LEU A 38 -6.16 -39.96 8.48
C LEU A 38 -7.16 -39.48 9.53
N ARG A 39 -8.19 -40.27 9.85
CA ARG A 39 -9.14 -39.95 10.92
C ARG A 39 -8.45 -39.80 12.29
N GLN A 40 -7.50 -40.67 12.60
CA GLN A 40 -6.72 -40.57 13.84
C GLN A 40 -5.86 -39.30 13.87
N GLN A 41 -5.24 -38.92 12.74
CA GLN A 41 -4.46 -37.69 12.65
C GLN A 41 -5.32 -36.45 12.86
N ILE A 42 -6.50 -36.40 12.23
CA ILE A 42 -7.48 -35.32 12.42
C ILE A 42 -7.85 -35.20 13.89
N GLN A 43 -8.20 -36.32 14.54
CA GLN A 43 -8.57 -36.33 15.95
C GLN A 43 -7.42 -35.81 16.83
N THR A 44 -6.19 -36.22 16.55
CA THR A 44 -4.99 -35.79 17.28
C THR A 44 -4.78 -34.27 17.16
N ILE A 45 -4.93 -33.72 15.94
CA ILE A 45 -4.81 -32.28 15.70
C ILE A 45 -5.93 -31.52 16.40
N GLN A 46 -7.17 -31.99 16.32
CA GLN A 46 -8.31 -31.36 16.99
C GLN A 46 -8.16 -31.36 18.51
N ASN A 47 -7.70 -32.46 19.10
CA ASN A 47 -7.36 -32.53 20.52
C ASN A 47 -6.27 -31.51 20.87
N SER A 48 -5.18 -31.45 20.08
CA SER A 48 -4.12 -30.47 20.32
C SER A 48 -4.63 -29.03 20.25
N ASN A 49 -5.53 -28.72 19.31
CA ASN A 49 -6.10 -27.37 19.20
C ASN A 49 -6.96 -27.03 20.42
N ARG A 50 -7.80 -27.96 20.89
CA ARG A 50 -8.56 -27.78 22.15
C ARG A 50 -7.65 -27.48 23.32
N HIS A 51 -6.58 -28.25 23.50
CA HIS A 51 -5.64 -28.02 24.60
C HIS A 51 -4.95 -26.66 24.49
N LEU A 52 -4.57 -26.22 23.28
CA LEU A 52 -4.00 -24.88 23.07
C LEU A 52 -5.00 -23.77 23.35
N MET A 53 -6.30 -24.02 23.15
CA MET A 53 -7.39 -23.08 23.49
C MET A 53 -7.75 -23.10 24.98
N GLY A 54 -7.16 -23.98 25.77
CA GLY A 54 -7.43 -24.11 27.21
C GLY A 54 -8.55 -25.09 27.55
N ASP A 55 -9.06 -25.85 26.60
CA ASP A 55 -10.15 -26.81 26.80
C ASP A 55 -9.63 -28.22 27.15
N SER A 56 -10.45 -29.01 27.84
CA SER A 56 -10.19 -30.44 28.15
C SER A 56 -8.86 -30.73 28.87
N LEU A 57 -8.32 -29.73 29.59
CA LEU A 57 -7.01 -29.81 30.24
C LEU A 57 -6.97 -30.79 31.42
N SER A 58 -8.12 -31.08 32.04
CA SER A 58 -8.22 -31.97 33.20
C SER A 58 -7.82 -33.42 32.89
N ALA A 59 -7.82 -33.81 31.62
CA ALA A 59 -7.40 -35.15 31.19
C ALA A 59 -5.88 -35.26 30.94
N LEU A 60 -5.14 -34.14 31.01
CA LEU A 60 -3.71 -34.10 30.74
C LEU A 60 -2.89 -34.34 32.00
N SER A 61 -1.77 -35.04 31.85
CA SER A 61 -0.74 -35.12 32.89
C SER A 61 -0.02 -33.78 33.07
N VAL A 62 0.65 -33.61 34.21
CA VAL A 62 1.48 -32.41 34.50
C VAL A 62 2.54 -32.19 33.41
N LYS A 63 3.13 -33.26 32.88
CA LYS A 63 4.13 -33.18 31.80
C LYS A 63 3.52 -32.62 30.52
N GLU A 64 2.33 -33.08 30.14
CA GLU A 64 1.63 -32.61 28.94
C GLU A 64 1.15 -31.16 29.11
N LEU A 65 0.66 -30.79 30.29
CA LEU A 65 0.32 -29.40 30.62
C LEU A 65 1.52 -28.47 30.46
N LYS A 66 2.70 -28.86 30.98
CA LYS A 66 3.93 -28.09 30.82
C LYS A 66 4.34 -27.93 29.34
N GLN A 67 4.07 -28.95 28.52
CA GLN A 67 4.33 -28.88 27.08
C GLN A 67 3.38 -27.89 26.38
N VAL A 68 2.09 -27.89 26.75
CA VAL A 68 1.10 -26.93 26.22
C VAL A 68 1.48 -25.50 26.62
N GLU A 69 1.79 -25.27 27.89
CA GLU A 69 2.23 -23.98 28.42
C GLU A 69 3.46 -23.45 27.65
N ASN A 70 4.51 -24.25 27.51
CA ASN A 70 5.74 -23.85 26.80
C ASN A 70 5.48 -23.51 25.32
N ARG A 71 4.57 -24.24 24.66
CA ARG A 71 4.16 -23.91 23.28
C ARG A 71 3.46 -22.56 23.21
N LEU A 72 2.55 -22.28 24.14
CA LEU A 72 1.83 -21.01 24.22
C LEU A 72 2.77 -19.85 24.56
N GLU A 73 3.66 -20.00 25.54
CA GLU A 73 4.66 -19.00 25.90
C GLU A 73 5.53 -18.60 24.71
N LYS A 74 6.05 -19.60 23.96
CA LYS A 74 6.85 -19.35 22.76
C LYS A 74 6.05 -18.64 21.67
N ALA A 75 4.81 -19.05 21.42
CA ALA A 75 3.95 -18.44 20.42
C ALA A 75 3.62 -16.98 20.79
N ILE A 76 3.25 -16.73 22.03
CA ILE A 76 2.95 -15.39 22.55
C ILE A 76 4.19 -14.50 22.47
N SER A 77 5.36 -15.01 22.84
CA SER A 77 6.62 -14.27 22.73
C SER A 77 6.88 -13.84 21.29
N ARG A 78 6.75 -14.75 20.32
CA ARG A 78 6.88 -14.43 18.88
C ARG A 78 5.88 -13.38 18.40
N ILE A 79 4.61 -13.49 18.81
CA ILE A 79 3.57 -12.52 18.46
C ILE A 79 3.92 -11.14 19.01
N ARG A 80 4.33 -11.06 20.28
CA ARG A 80 4.72 -9.80 20.92
C ARG A 80 5.92 -9.16 20.23
N SER A 81 6.97 -9.94 19.95
CA SER A 81 8.13 -9.44 19.19
C SER A 81 7.71 -8.91 17.82
N LYS A 82 6.87 -9.63 17.08
CA LYS A 82 6.44 -9.19 15.76
C LYS A 82 5.59 -7.92 15.81
N ASN A 83 4.67 -7.83 16.77
CA ASN A 83 3.87 -6.63 16.98
C ASN A 83 4.76 -5.43 17.35
N HIS A 84 5.77 -5.65 18.18
CA HIS A 84 6.72 -4.60 18.56
C HIS A 84 7.50 -4.07 17.33
N GLU A 85 8.05 -4.97 16.51
CA GLU A 85 8.72 -4.58 15.26
C GLU A 85 7.81 -3.77 14.33
N LEU A 86 6.56 -4.22 14.14
CA LEU A 86 5.60 -3.52 13.28
C LEU A 86 5.21 -2.15 13.84
N LEU A 87 5.02 -2.04 15.15
CA LEU A 87 4.72 -0.77 15.80
C LEU A 87 5.89 0.22 15.66
N LEU A 88 7.13 -0.24 15.81
CA LEU A 88 8.31 0.61 15.61
C LEU A 88 8.40 1.11 14.16
N ALA A 89 8.18 0.24 13.19
CA ALA A 89 8.16 0.63 11.78
C ALA A 89 7.06 1.65 11.47
N GLU A 90 5.88 1.49 12.06
CA GLU A 90 4.77 2.45 11.89
C GLU A 90 5.09 3.81 12.53
N ILE A 91 5.69 3.82 13.73
CA ILE A 91 6.15 5.06 14.38
C ILE A 91 7.15 5.79 13.49
N GLU A 92 8.16 5.09 12.96
CA GLU A 92 9.16 5.68 12.07
C GLU A 92 8.52 6.29 10.81
N ASN A 93 7.59 5.55 10.20
CA ASN A 93 6.87 6.02 9.01
C ASN A 93 6.04 7.28 9.28
N LEU A 94 5.33 7.31 10.42
CA LEU A 94 4.54 8.47 10.82
C LEU A 94 5.41 9.69 11.14
N GLN A 95 6.55 9.50 11.81
CA GLN A 95 7.51 10.58 12.08
C GLN A 95 8.10 11.16 10.80
N LYS A 96 8.43 10.30 9.82
CA LYS A 96 8.88 10.76 8.50
C LYS A 96 7.79 11.58 7.80
N ARG A 97 6.54 11.10 7.85
CA ARG A 97 5.37 11.79 7.27
C ARG A 97 5.14 13.15 7.92
N GLU A 98 5.28 13.25 9.24
CA GLU A 98 5.20 14.50 9.99
C GLU A 98 6.23 15.52 9.48
N ILE A 99 7.50 15.11 9.36
CA ILE A 99 8.57 15.96 8.85
C ILE A 99 8.29 16.44 7.41
N GLU A 100 7.82 15.55 6.54
CA GLU A 100 7.46 15.90 5.15
C GLU A 100 6.36 16.96 5.11
N LEU A 101 5.31 16.78 5.92
CA LEU A 101 4.19 17.71 5.99
C LEU A 101 4.62 19.06 6.58
N ASP A 102 5.46 19.07 7.60
CA ASP A 102 6.00 20.30 8.19
C ASP A 102 6.84 21.08 7.18
N ASN A 103 7.69 20.39 6.42
CA ASN A 103 8.48 20.99 5.34
C ASN A 103 7.59 21.60 4.25
N GLU A 104 6.56 20.88 3.81
CA GLU A 104 5.58 21.38 2.84
C GLU A 104 4.83 22.60 3.38
N SER A 105 4.41 22.54 4.65
CA SER A 105 3.71 23.61 5.35
C SER A 105 4.56 24.89 5.44
N VAL A 106 5.85 24.77 5.76
CA VAL A 106 6.82 25.88 5.77
C VAL A 106 7.03 26.44 4.36
N TYR A 107 7.20 25.57 3.36
CA TYR A 107 7.36 25.97 1.97
C TYR A 107 6.16 26.79 1.48
N LEU A 108 4.93 26.32 1.72
CA LEU A 108 3.71 26.99 1.31
C LEU A 108 3.53 28.35 2.01
N ARG A 109 3.77 28.42 3.33
CA ARG A 109 3.74 29.71 4.07
C ARG A 109 4.75 30.71 3.49
N THR A 110 5.96 30.25 3.19
CA THR A 110 7.02 31.09 2.63
C THR A 110 6.63 31.58 1.23
N LYS A 111 6.13 30.69 0.37
CA LYS A 111 5.65 31.02 -0.98
C LYS A 111 4.50 32.03 -0.96
N GLN A 112 3.56 31.90 -0.02
CA GLN A 112 2.47 32.86 0.14
C GLN A 112 3.00 34.25 0.53
N LYS A 113 3.92 34.32 1.50
CA LYS A 113 4.57 35.58 1.90
C LYS A 113 5.30 36.25 0.74
N TRP A 114 6.09 35.50 -0.02
CA TRP A 114 6.78 36.00 -1.21
C TRP A 114 5.81 36.52 -2.28
N ARG A 115 4.72 35.81 -2.56
CA ARG A 115 3.69 36.27 -3.51
C ARG A 115 3.00 37.54 -3.04
N GLY A 116 2.67 37.63 -1.75
CA GLY A 116 2.11 38.84 -1.15
C GLY A 116 3.07 40.03 -1.25
N PHE A 117 4.34 39.83 -0.87
CA PHE A 117 5.38 40.85 -0.99
C PHE A 117 5.56 41.31 -2.44
N ASN A 118 5.75 40.39 -3.39
CA ASN A 118 5.91 40.74 -4.80
C ASN A 118 4.69 41.48 -5.36
N SER A 119 3.46 41.08 -4.99
CA SER A 119 2.26 41.81 -5.42
C SER A 119 2.22 43.24 -4.88
N THR A 120 2.57 43.45 -3.61
CA THR A 120 2.69 44.79 -3.02
C THR A 120 3.79 45.61 -3.66
N THR A 121 4.97 45.02 -3.86
CA THR A 121 6.11 45.70 -4.50
C THR A 121 5.78 46.11 -5.93
N ILE A 122 5.17 45.23 -6.73
CA ILE A 122 4.73 45.56 -8.10
C ILE A 122 3.72 46.72 -8.09
N LYS A 123 2.74 46.73 -7.16
CA LYS A 123 1.78 47.83 -7.04
C LYS A 123 2.43 49.16 -6.64
N MET A 124 3.40 49.12 -5.72
CA MET A 124 4.13 50.33 -5.31
C MET A 124 5.00 50.86 -6.45
N VAL A 125 5.79 50.00 -7.10
CA VAL A 125 6.65 50.38 -8.24
C VAL A 125 5.82 50.94 -9.39
N SER A 126 4.75 50.25 -9.80
CA SER A 126 3.85 50.75 -10.85
C SER A 126 3.13 52.05 -10.45
N GLY A 127 2.72 52.19 -9.19
CA GLY A 127 2.15 53.44 -8.67
C GLY A 127 3.14 54.60 -8.73
N THR A 128 4.43 54.32 -8.43
CA THR A 128 5.51 55.32 -8.48
C THR A 128 5.89 55.68 -9.91
N GLU A 129 5.92 54.70 -10.82
CA GLU A 129 6.11 54.92 -12.27
C GLU A 129 4.93 55.72 -12.86
N MET A 130 3.70 55.41 -12.46
CA MET A 130 2.51 56.14 -12.89
C MET A 130 2.54 57.60 -12.41
N THR A 131 2.94 57.85 -11.15
CA THR A 131 3.16 59.23 -10.66
C THR A 131 4.34 59.92 -11.34
N ALA A 132 5.43 59.20 -11.62
CA ALA A 132 6.58 59.76 -12.33
C ALA A 132 6.22 60.15 -13.77
N ILE A 133 5.42 59.35 -14.48
CA ILE A 133 4.89 59.67 -15.81
C ILE A 133 3.99 60.91 -15.75
N GLU A 134 3.10 61.01 -14.77
CA GLU A 134 2.25 62.20 -14.57
C GLU A 134 3.08 63.47 -14.30
N VAL A 135 4.12 63.37 -13.47
CA VAL A 135 5.03 64.49 -13.17
C VAL A 135 5.85 64.90 -14.40
N LEU A 136 6.37 63.94 -15.16
CA LEU A 136 7.12 64.22 -16.40
C LEU A 136 6.22 64.82 -17.48
N ALA A 137 5.00 64.31 -17.65
CA ALA A 137 4.02 64.85 -18.58
C ALA A 137 3.62 66.28 -18.19
N SER A 138 3.39 66.55 -16.89
CA SER A 138 3.07 67.89 -16.39
C SER A 138 4.23 68.87 -16.60
N ARG A 139 5.48 68.43 -16.40
CA ARG A 139 6.67 69.25 -16.62
C ARG A 139 6.87 69.63 -18.10
N ASN A 140 6.53 68.74 -19.02
CA ASN A 140 6.54 69.05 -20.46
C ASN A 140 5.37 69.94 -20.88
N TYR A 141 4.22 69.89 -20.20
CA TYR A 141 3.07 70.76 -20.48
C TYR A 141 3.37 72.23 -20.18
N PHE A 142 4.13 72.53 -19.13
CA PHE A 142 4.53 73.89 -18.77
C PHE A 142 5.78 74.40 -19.51
N ALA A 143 6.52 73.54 -20.22
CA ALA A 143 7.70 73.94 -20.98
C ALA A 143 7.38 74.51 -22.37
N HIS A 144 6.13 74.41 -22.85
CA HIS A 144 5.71 75.01 -24.12
C HIS A 144 4.94 76.33 -23.92
N SER A 145 5.60 77.33 -23.32
CA SER A 145 5.18 78.75 -23.39
C SER A 145 6.33 79.72 -23.19
N ILE A 146 7.44 79.48 -23.86
CA ILE A 146 8.34 80.56 -24.27
C ILE A 146 8.65 80.36 -25.76
N MET A 147 8.32 81.40 -26.53
CA MET A 147 8.41 81.54 -27.99
C MET A 147 7.13 81.27 -28.79
N THR A 148 6.08 82.04 -28.51
CA THR A 148 5.18 82.54 -29.56
C THR A 148 5.86 83.69 -30.31
N THR A 149 6.55 83.38 -31.40
CA THR A 149 6.47 84.16 -32.65
C THR A 149 6.49 83.14 -33.78
N GLY A 150 5.32 82.89 -34.35
CA GLY A 150 5.10 81.83 -35.31
C GLY A 150 5.63 82.14 -36.70
N SER A 151 5.98 81.08 -37.42
CA SER A 151 5.86 80.96 -38.87
C SER A 151 6.18 79.51 -39.31
N GLY A 152 5.28 78.90 -40.09
CA GLY A 152 5.52 77.67 -40.87
C GLY A 152 4.96 76.40 -40.20
N SER A 153 3.78 75.90 -40.60
CA SER A 153 3.53 75.09 -41.80
C SER A 153 4.22 73.72 -41.78
N GLY A 154 3.43 72.65 -41.71
CA GLY A 154 3.89 71.33 -42.14
C GLY A 154 3.14 70.15 -41.52
N ALA A 155 2.24 69.57 -42.31
CA ALA A 155 1.81 68.17 -42.37
C ALA A 155 2.31 67.23 -41.23
N GLY A 156 1.44 66.60 -40.45
CA GLY A 156 0.53 65.57 -40.97
C GLY A 156 1.33 64.32 -41.36
N HIS A 157 1.47 63.36 -40.46
CA HIS A 157 1.72 61.95 -40.78
C HIS A 157 1.31 61.05 -39.60
N GLY A 158 0.50 60.04 -39.92
CA GLY A 158 -0.09 59.13 -38.96
C GLY A 158 0.74 57.88 -38.66
N CYS A 159 0.24 57.17 -37.65
CA CYS A 159 0.27 55.74 -37.38
C CYS A 159 1.58 54.95 -37.50
N SER A 160 1.96 54.31 -36.40
CA SER A 160 1.94 52.83 -36.31
C SER A 160 2.12 52.36 -34.86
N TYR A 161 1.11 51.67 -34.35
CA TYR A 161 1.26 50.76 -33.20
C TYR A 161 1.85 49.46 -33.73
N SER A 162 2.94 49.01 -33.11
CA SER A 162 3.52 47.68 -33.35
C SER A 162 3.61 46.96 -32.01
N ASP A 163 2.59 46.15 -31.73
CA ASP A 163 2.57 45.08 -30.73
C ASP A 163 2.82 43.75 -31.48
N PRO A 164 3.77 42.92 -31.03
CA PRO A 164 3.59 41.49 -31.25
C PRO A 164 3.95 40.70 -30.00
N ASP A 165 3.01 40.57 -29.07
CA ASP A 165 2.97 39.44 -28.14
C ASP A 165 1.68 38.64 -28.34
N LYS A 166 1.75 37.56 -29.13
CA LYS A 166 0.77 36.47 -29.16
C LYS A 166 1.28 35.26 -29.97
N LYS A 167 1.67 34.20 -29.25
CA LYS A 167 1.27 32.81 -29.56
C LYS A 167 1.52 31.93 -28.33
N ILE A 168 0.52 31.76 -27.47
CA ILE A 168 -0.37 30.60 -27.37
C ILE A 168 0.32 29.22 -27.47
N HIS A 169 0.32 28.57 -26.31
CA HIS A 169 0.40 27.15 -26.00
C HIS A 169 -0.42 26.24 -26.94
N LEU A 170 0.14 25.09 -27.35
CA LEU A 170 -0.52 23.77 -27.44
C LEU A 170 0.43 22.74 -28.10
N GLY A 171 0.58 21.57 -27.46
CA GLY A 171 1.26 20.39 -28.00
C GLY A 171 2.24 19.76 -27.03
#